data_AF-A0AAV6VJE2-F1
#
_entry.id   AF-A0AAV6VJE2-F1
#
_cell.length_a   1.000
_cell.length_b   1.000
_cell.length_c   1.000
_cell.angle_alpha   90.00
_cell.angle_beta   90.00
_cell.angle_gamma   90.00
#
_symmetry.space_group_name_H-M   'P 1'
#
loop_
_entity.id
_entity.type
_entity.pdbx_description
1 polymer ?
#
loop_
_entity_poly.entity_id
_entity_poly.type
_entity_poly.pdbx_seq_one_letter_code
_entity_poly.pdbx_strand_id
1 'polypeptide(L)'
;MWNHHGNYGARTTNHLEGWHHALNKAVGKSHVDIFQFIKEIQKQHAKRQKQMIILDDGKKPPKIKPVYKRNNDKIINLTEEYVNRSITLAEFMSRIRHCFKK
;
A
#
# COMPACT_ATOMS: atom_id res chain seq x y z
N MET A 1 7.10 -5.22 11.51
CA MET A 1 6.54 -5.88 10.31
C MET A 1 6.78 -7.38 10.47
N TRP A 2 5.75 -8.19 10.68
CA TRP A 2 5.91 -9.65 10.60
C TRP A 2 5.78 -10.04 9.13
N ASN A 3 6.89 -10.47 8.55
CA ASN A 3 7.01 -10.71 7.13
C ASN A 3 6.41 -12.08 6.82
N HIS A 4 5.25 -12.13 6.18
CA HIS A 4 4.76 -13.38 5.61
C HIS A 4 5.53 -13.63 4.31
N HIS A 5 6.53 -14.51 4.37
CA HIS A 5 7.31 -14.90 3.20
C HIS A 5 6.40 -15.49 2.13
N GLY A 6 6.53 -15.03 0.88
CA GLY A 6 5.68 -15.46 -0.23
C GLY A 6 4.32 -14.77 -0.35
N ASN A 7 3.94 -13.87 0.57
CA ASN A 7 2.70 -13.08 0.44
C ASN A 7 2.96 -11.71 -0.18
N TYR A 8 2.60 -11.59 -1.45
CA TYR A 8 2.65 -10.36 -2.25
C TYR A 8 1.28 -9.69 -2.41
N GLY A 9 0.27 -10.19 -1.71
CA GLY A 9 -1.09 -9.66 -1.69
C GLY A 9 -1.26 -8.53 -0.67
N ALA A 10 -2.49 -8.33 -0.22
CA ALA A 10 -2.84 -7.30 0.76
C ALA A 10 -2.10 -7.52 2.09
N ARG A 11 -1.20 -6.59 2.44
CA ARG A 11 -0.46 -6.60 3.71
C ARG A 11 -1.27 -5.81 4.75
N THR A 12 -1.84 -6.50 5.73
CA THR A 12 -2.74 -5.93 6.75
C THR A 12 -2.12 -4.75 7.51
N THR A 13 -0.83 -4.78 7.81
CA THR A 13 -0.09 -3.67 8.45
C THR A 13 0.08 -2.43 7.56
N ASN A 14 0.13 -2.59 6.23
CA ASN A 14 0.25 -1.47 5.29
C ASN A 14 -1.06 -0.67 5.14
N HIS A 15 -2.22 -1.29 5.41
CA HIS A 15 -3.50 -0.60 5.27
C HIS A 15 -3.77 0.41 6.39
N LEU A 16 -3.39 0.08 7.63
CA LEU A 16 -3.49 1.01 8.76
C LEU A 16 -2.48 2.14 8.61
N GLU A 17 -1.22 1.83 8.31
CA GLU A 17 -0.18 2.82 8.04
C GLU A 17 -0.54 3.74 6.85
N GLY A 18 -1.07 3.16 5.77
CA GLY A 18 -1.55 3.90 4.62
C GLY A 18 -2.75 4.79 4.95
N TRP A 19 -3.66 4.35 5.82
CA TRP A 19 -4.77 5.15 6.31
C TRP A 19 -4.28 6.31 7.19
N HIS A 20 -3.36 6.06 8.13
CA HIS A 20 -2.74 7.12 8.95
C HIS A 20 -2.03 8.16 8.07
N HIS A 21 -1.25 7.72 7.08
CA HIS A 21 -0.60 8.64 6.14
C HIS A 21 -1.62 9.49 5.36
N ALA A 22 -2.71 8.89 4.89
CA ALA A 22 -3.78 9.60 4.20
C ALA A 22 -4.51 10.60 5.12
N LEU A 23 -4.78 10.22 6.37
CA LEU A 23 -5.41 11.07 7.38
C LEU A 23 -4.49 12.24 7.73
N ASN A 24 -3.22 12.00 8.01
CA ASN A 24 -2.23 13.04 8.29
C ASN A 24 -2.12 14.03 7.12
N LYS A 25 -2.14 13.54 5.87
CA LYS A 25 -2.14 14.39 4.68
C LYS A 25 -3.44 15.21 4.55
N ALA A 26 -4.58 14.64 4.90
CA ALA A 26 -5.88 15.32 4.84
C ALA A 26 -6.00 16.41 5.91
N VAL A 27 -5.52 16.14 7.13
CA VAL A 27 -5.49 17.10 8.24
C VAL A 27 -4.46 18.20 7.99
N GLY A 28 -3.27 17.86 7.48
CA GLY A 28 -2.25 18.81 7.02
C GLY A 28 -1.65 19.71 8.10
N LYS A 29 -1.90 19.42 9.39
CA LYS A 29 -1.46 20.22 10.55
C LYS A 29 -1.01 19.30 11.68
N SER A 30 0.01 19.71 12.44
CA SER A 30 0.49 18.99 13.62
C SER A 30 -0.51 19.02 14.78
N HIS A 31 -1.21 20.14 14.92
CA HIS A 31 -2.27 20.32 15.92
C HIS A 31 -3.51 20.87 15.22
N VAL A 32 -4.56 20.06 15.19
CA VAL A 32 -5.84 20.39 14.58
C VAL A 32 -6.89 20.53 15.68
N ASP A 33 -7.82 21.47 15.50
CA ASP A 33 -8.97 21.58 16.39
C ASP A 33 -9.78 20.27 16.37
N ILE A 34 -10.35 19.88 17.53
CA ILE A 34 -11.02 18.59 17.68
C ILE A 34 -12.22 18.45 16.73
N PHE A 35 -12.96 19.53 16.46
CA PHE A 35 -14.09 19.48 15.53
C PHE A 35 -13.62 19.35 14.08
N GLN A 36 -12.51 20.01 13.72
CA GLN A 36 -11.88 19.82 12.41
C GLN A 36 -11.40 18.38 12.24
N PHE A 37 -10.80 17.79 13.27
CA PHE A 37 -10.38 16.38 13.25
C PHE A 37 -11.56 15.41 13.07
N ILE A 38 -12.63 15.59 13.84
CA ILE A 38 -13.86 14.80 13.72
C ILE A 38 -14.43 14.90 12.31
N LYS A 39 -14.46 16.11 11.72
CA LYS A 39 -14.94 16.32 10.36
C LYS A 39 -14.13 15.55 9.32
N GLU A 40 -12.80 15.49 9.47
CA GLU A 40 -11.95 14.69 8.58
C GLU A 40 -12.19 13.19 8.75
N ILE A 41 -12.38 12.70 9.99
CA ILE A 41 -12.75 11.29 10.23
C ILE A 41 -14.08 10.95 9.54
N GLN A 42 -15.11 11.79 9.70
CA GLN A 42 -16.42 11.59 9.08
C GLN A 42 -16.33 11.53 7.56
N LYS A 43 -15.51 12.40 6.94
CA LYS A 43 -15.26 12.37 5.49
C LYS A 43 -14.61 11.06 5.04
N GLN A 44 -13.59 10.58 5.78
CA GLN A 44 -12.91 9.32 5.45
C GLN A 44 -13.87 8.13 5.59
N HIS A 45 -14.70 8.12 6.64
CA HIS A 45 -15.72 7.09 6.85
C HIS A 45 -16.74 7.06 5.71
N ALA A 46 -17.31 8.22 5.35
CA ALA A 46 -18.26 8.33 4.25
C ALA A 46 -17.66 7.88 2.91
N LYS A 47 -16.38 8.18 2.65
CA LYS A 47 -15.67 7.70 1.46
C LYS A 47 -15.56 6.18 1.44
N ARG A 48 -15.27 5.56 2.59
CA ARG A 48 -15.15 4.10 2.71
C ARG A 48 -16.50 3.40 2.54
N GLN A 49 -17.57 3.94 3.14
CA GLN A 49 -18.92 3.41 2.96
C GLN A 49 -19.35 3.41 1.48
N LYS A 50 -19.09 4.50 0.76
CA LYS A 50 -19.35 4.56 -0.69
C LYS A 50 -18.59 3.47 -1.47
N GLN A 51 -17.34 3.22 -1.10
CA GLN A 51 -16.54 2.16 -1.73
C GLN A 51 -17.11 0.77 -1.41
N MET A 52 -17.58 0.54 -0.18
CA MET A 52 -18.19 -0.73 0.20
C MET A 52 -19.48 -1.00 -0.60
N ILE A 53 -20.35 0.00 -0.75
CA ILE A 53 -21.58 -0.11 -1.56
C ILE A 53 -21.24 -0.44 -3.01
N ILE A 54 -20.25 0.24 -3.60
CA ILE A 54 -19.81 -0.03 -4.98
C ILE A 54 -19.29 -1.48 -5.13
N LEU A 55 -18.59 -2.01 -4.13
CA LEU A 55 -18.10 -3.38 -4.15
C LEU A 55 -19.22 -4.40 -3.97
N ASP A 56 -20.21 -4.09 -3.13
CA ASP A 56 -21.40 -4.91 -2.90
C ASP A 56 -22.27 -5.01 -4.17
N ASP A 57 -22.35 -3.91 -4.93
CA ASP A 57 -22.92 -3.86 -6.29
C ASP A 57 -22.13 -4.72 -7.33
N GLY A 58 -21.05 -5.40 -6.93
CA GLY A 58 -20.19 -6.18 -7.83
C GLY A 58 -19.30 -5.34 -8.75
N LYS A 59 -19.21 -4.02 -8.55
CA LYS A 59 -18.32 -3.17 -9.34
C LYS A 59 -16.87 -3.36 -8.91
N LYS A 60 -15.96 -3.20 -9.86
CA LYS A 60 -14.52 -3.40 -9.60
C LYS A 60 -13.96 -2.32 -8.65
N PRO A 61 -13.01 -2.68 -7.76
CA PRO A 61 -12.33 -1.72 -6.91
C PRO A 61 -11.55 -0.68 -7.73
N PRO A 62 -11.22 0.47 -7.12
CA PRO A 62 -10.35 1.47 -7.73
C PRO A 62 -9.05 0.84 -8.24
N LYS A 63 -8.64 1.18 -9.46
CA LYS A 63 -7.40 0.67 -10.06
C LYS A 63 -6.19 1.15 -9.25
N ILE A 64 -5.32 0.21 -8.89
CA ILE A 64 -4.00 0.52 -8.30
C ILE A 64 -3.18 1.27 -9.36
N LYS A 65 -2.38 2.27 -8.94
CA LYS A 65 -1.53 3.00 -9.89
C LYS A 65 -0.54 2.03 -10.57
N PRO A 66 -0.32 2.13 -11.89
CA PRO A 66 0.56 1.22 -12.63
C PRO A 66 1.99 1.15 -12.10
N VAL A 67 2.50 2.23 -11.50
CA VAL A 67 3.84 2.27 -10.88
C VAL A 67 3.94 1.26 -9.73
N TYR A 68 2.95 1.21 -8.84
CA TYR A 68 2.97 0.27 -7.71
C TYR A 68 2.83 -1.16 -8.18
N LYS A 69 1.98 -1.41 -9.20
CA LYS A 69 1.88 -2.72 -9.83
C LYS A 69 3.23 -3.17 -10.39
N ARG A 70 3.84 -2.34 -11.24
CA ARG A 70 5.17 -2.63 -11.85
C ARG A 70 6.26 -2.88 -10.80
N ASN A 71 6.29 -2.10 -9.73
CA ASN A 71 7.28 -2.30 -8.67
C ASN A 71 7.03 -3.61 -7.91
N ASN A 72 5.77 -3.96 -7.65
CA ASN A 72 5.41 -5.24 -7.02
C ASN A 72 5.78 -6.42 -7.92
N ASP A 73 5.46 -6.34 -9.21
CA ASP A 73 5.80 -7.37 -10.20
C ASP A 73 7.33 -7.57 -10.28
N LYS A 74 8.11 -6.49 -10.27
CA LYS A 74 9.59 -6.57 -10.20
C LYS A 74 10.09 -7.27 -8.93
N ILE A 75 9.50 -6.96 -7.78
CA ILE A 75 9.89 -7.57 -6.50
C ILE A 75 9.57 -9.07 -6.53
N ILE A 76 8.41 -9.46 -7.06
CA ILE A 76 8.02 -10.87 -7.22
C ILE A 76 9.05 -11.60 -8.08
N ASN A 77 9.29 -11.11 -9.31
CA ASN A 77 10.20 -11.74 -10.25
C ASN A 77 11.63 -11.87 -9.69
N LEU A 78 12.16 -10.80 -9.07
CA LEU A 78 13.49 -10.86 -8.44
C LEU A 78 13.55 -11.86 -7.29
N THR A 79 12.47 -12.00 -6.52
CA THR A 79 12.43 -12.97 -5.43
C THR A 79 12.37 -14.39 -5.97
N GLU A 80 11.63 -14.64 -7.05
CA GLU A 80 11.60 -15.92 -7.75
C GLU A 80 12.96 -16.29 -8.34
N GLU A 81 13.64 -15.35 -9.01
CA GLU A 81 15.01 -15.54 -9.53
C GLU A 81 16.00 -15.94 -8.41
N TYR A 82 15.89 -15.29 -7.25
CA TYR A 82 16.75 -15.58 -6.10
C TYR A 82 16.43 -16.95 -5.49
N VAL A 83 15.15 -17.28 -5.29
CA VAL A 83 14.72 -18.58 -4.76
C VAL A 83 15.16 -19.72 -5.68
N ASN A 84 15.07 -19.51 -7.00
CA ASN A 84 15.53 -20.47 -8.01
C ASN A 84 17.06 -20.52 -8.16
N ARG A 85 17.81 -19.75 -7.37
CA ARG A 85 19.29 -19.64 -7.40
C ARG A 85 19.85 -19.16 -8.74
N SER A 86 19.02 -18.51 -9.56
CA SER A 86 19.44 -17.91 -10.83
C SER A 86 20.27 -16.64 -10.62
N ILE A 87 20.12 -15.99 -9.46
CA ILE A 87 20.90 -14.82 -9.05
C ILE A 87 21.43 -15.01 -7.64
N THR A 88 22.58 -14.40 -7.37
CA THR A 88 23.18 -14.38 -6.03
C THR A 88 22.44 -13.39 -5.12
N LEU A 89 22.63 -13.55 -3.80
CA LEU A 89 22.10 -12.60 -2.82
C LEU A 89 22.60 -11.17 -3.06
N ALA A 90 23.88 -11.02 -3.45
CA ALA A 90 24.46 -9.71 -3.76
C ALA A 90 23.77 -9.04 -4.95
N GLU A 91 23.50 -9.81 -6.02
CA GLU A 91 22.77 -9.31 -7.19
C GLU A 91 21.31 -8.97 -6.85
N PHE A 92 20.64 -9.82 -6.08
CA PHE A 92 19.29 -9.57 -5.60
C PHE A 92 19.23 -8.25 -4.82
N MET A 93 20.12 -8.05 -3.85
CA MET A 93 20.19 -6.83 -3.04
C MET A 93 20.49 -5.58 -3.89
N SER A 94 21.38 -5.69 -4.87
CA SER A 94 21.69 -4.60 -5.80
C SER A 94 20.46 -4.22 -6.62
N ARG A 95 19.75 -5.20 -7.20
CA ARG A 95 18.59 -4.98 -8.07
C ARG A 95 17.37 -4.49 -7.29
N ILE A 96 17.08 -5.07 -6.12
CA ILE A 96 15.91 -4.71 -5.32
C ILE A 96 15.99 -3.27 -4.78
N ARG A 97 17.20 -2.74 -4.55
CA ARG A 97 17.42 -1.32 -4.19
C ARG A 97 16.73 -0.36 -5.16
N HIS A 98 16.73 -0.68 -6.45
CA HIS A 98 16.14 0.16 -7.49
C HIS A 98 14.60 0.09 -7.53
N CYS A 99 13.97 -0.86 -6.84
CA CYS A 99 12.51 -0.94 -6.73
C CYS A 99 11.92 0.04 -5.69
N PHE A 100 12.74 0.51 -4.74
CA PHE A 100 12.32 1.36 -3.64
C PHE A 100 12.79 2.82 -3.75
N LYS A 101 13.70 3.14 -4.69
CA LYS A 101 14.12 4.52 -4.91
C LYS A 101 12.95 5.33 -5.51
N LYS A 102 12.58 6.41 -4.80
CA LYS A 102 11.72 7.49 -5.30
C LYS A 102 12.52 8.42 -6.21
#